data_AF-A0A7X8Q1T3-F1
#
_entry.id   AF-A0A7X8Q1T3-F1
#
_cell.length_a   1.000
_cell.length_b   1.000
_cell.length_c   1.000
_cell.angle_alpha   90.00
_cell.angle_beta   90.00
_cell.angle_gamma   90.00
#
_symmetry.space_group_name_H-M   'P 1'
#
loop_
_entity.id
_entity.type
_entity.pdbx_description
1 polymer ?
#
loop_
_entity_poly.entity_id
_entity_poly.type
_entity_poly.pdbx_seq_one_letter_code
_entity_poly.pdbx_strand_id
1 'polypeptide(L)'
;ASGTGDFAHLFEPVAALLEKEGKAYVVASLGVESGILPYTCFMAKSSYLKENPEAIQKFANGLQKGLNYVHRHSPEEIAAVIAPYFEGTEEDILVTVVSRYQNQDTWPPSGVIIPEGLENLQNIMEAAGELKERIPYEEIVTTEFAAKAYELYGY
;
A
#
# COMPACT_ATOMS: atom_id res chain seq x y z
N ALA A 1 19.57 -19.95 5.84
CA ALA A 1 19.75 -18.96 6.91
C ALA A 1 21.17 -19.05 7.45
N SER A 2 21.88 -17.94 7.63
CA SER A 2 23.26 -17.88 8.16
C SER A 2 23.33 -17.99 9.70
N GLY A 3 22.20 -18.16 10.38
CA GLY A 3 22.13 -18.37 11.84
C GLY A 3 22.42 -17.13 12.68
N THR A 4 22.30 -15.92 12.12
CA THR A 4 22.71 -14.66 12.77
C THR A 4 21.59 -13.90 13.49
N GLY A 5 20.36 -14.43 13.52
CA GLY A 5 19.23 -13.84 14.23
C GLY A 5 17.99 -14.74 14.21
N ASP A 6 17.13 -14.58 15.22
CA ASP A 6 15.90 -15.37 15.39
C ASP A 6 14.72 -14.86 14.54
N PHE A 7 14.74 -13.56 14.20
CA PHE A 7 13.70 -12.89 13.40
C PHE A 7 14.32 -11.95 12.37
N ALA A 8 13.62 -11.75 11.25
CA ALA A 8 13.96 -10.76 10.25
C ALA A 8 12.69 -10.08 9.72
N HIS A 9 12.76 -8.78 9.45
CA HIS A 9 11.71 -8.07 8.73
C HIS A 9 11.93 -8.25 7.22
N LEU A 10 10.91 -8.77 6.53
CA LEU A 10 10.95 -9.11 5.11
C LEU A 10 9.74 -8.55 4.38
N PHE A 11 9.95 -8.15 3.12
CA PHE A 11 8.88 -7.77 2.20
C PHE A 11 8.40 -8.97 1.39
N GLU A 12 7.17 -8.90 0.90
CA GLU A 12 6.73 -9.80 -0.16
C GLU A 12 7.40 -9.48 -1.49
N PRO A 13 7.64 -10.47 -2.37
CA PRO A 13 7.31 -11.90 -2.22
C PRO A 13 8.37 -12.72 -1.47
N VAL A 14 9.39 -12.09 -0.87
CA VAL A 14 10.53 -12.80 -0.25
C VAL A 14 10.07 -13.62 0.97
N ALA A 15 9.15 -13.09 1.77
CA ALA A 15 8.57 -13.83 2.90
C ALA A 15 7.87 -15.11 2.42
N ALA A 16 6.94 -15.00 1.46
CA ALA A 16 6.25 -16.16 0.89
C ALA A 16 7.22 -17.18 0.24
N LEU A 17 8.29 -16.72 -0.42
CA LEU A 17 9.29 -17.62 -1.01
C LEU A 17 10.02 -18.44 0.06
N LEU A 18 10.47 -17.80 1.16
CA LEU A 18 11.14 -18.51 2.24
C LEU A 18 10.22 -19.48 2.99
N GLU A 19 8.94 -19.17 3.09
CA GLU A 19 7.91 -20.08 3.60
C GLU A 19 7.77 -21.31 2.71
N LYS A 20 7.65 -21.11 1.39
CA LYS A 20 7.57 -22.20 0.40
C LYS A 20 8.81 -23.10 0.43
N GLU A 21 9.99 -22.51 0.62
CA GLU A 21 11.25 -23.25 0.76
C GLU A 21 11.42 -23.95 2.13
N GLY A 22 10.50 -23.75 3.08
CA GLY A 22 10.58 -24.29 4.45
C GLY A 22 11.74 -23.70 5.27
N LYS A 23 12.25 -22.52 4.89
CA LYS A 23 13.41 -21.87 5.54
C LYS A 23 13.01 -20.87 6.62
N ALA A 24 11.78 -20.36 6.58
CA ALA A 24 11.22 -19.43 7.56
C ALA A 24 9.68 -19.59 7.61
N TYR A 25 9.05 -18.92 8.57
CA TYR A 25 7.59 -18.78 8.66
C TYR A 25 7.22 -17.40 9.19
N VAL A 26 6.09 -16.85 8.73
CA VAL A 26 5.61 -15.55 9.20
C VAL A 26 4.99 -15.71 10.59
N VAL A 27 5.50 -14.94 11.56
CA VAL A 27 5.03 -14.94 12.95
C VAL A 27 4.16 -13.73 13.29
N ALA A 28 4.28 -12.63 12.53
CA ALA A 28 3.56 -11.39 12.72
C ALA A 28 3.55 -10.58 11.41
N SER A 29 2.50 -9.78 11.19
CA SER A 29 2.45 -8.79 10.12
C SER A 29 2.55 -7.39 10.70
N LEU A 30 3.63 -6.67 10.36
CA LEU A 30 3.74 -5.26 10.74
C LEU A 30 2.64 -4.41 10.10
N GLY A 31 2.09 -4.81 8.95
CA GLY A 31 0.96 -4.11 8.35
C GLY A 31 -0.28 -4.15 9.24
N VAL A 32 -0.56 -5.31 9.86
CA VAL A 32 -1.67 -5.45 10.82
C VAL A 32 -1.39 -4.66 12.09
N GLU A 33 -0.18 -4.79 12.65
CA GLU A 33 0.18 -4.15 13.92
C GLU A 33 0.30 -2.62 13.83
N SER A 34 0.64 -2.08 12.65
CA SER A 34 0.79 -0.63 12.47
C SER A 34 -0.55 0.12 12.39
N GLY A 35 -1.65 -0.60 12.16
CA GLY A 35 -2.96 0.00 11.93
C GLY A 35 -3.01 0.86 10.66
N ILE A 36 -4.01 1.75 10.59
CA ILE A 36 -4.22 2.60 9.41
C ILE A 36 -3.16 3.68 9.37
N LEU A 37 -2.38 3.70 8.29
CA LEU A 37 -1.44 4.77 7.96
C LEU A 37 -1.19 4.79 6.44
N PRO A 38 -0.78 5.93 5.87
CA PRO A 38 -0.56 6.06 4.44
C PRO A 38 0.79 5.45 4.03
N TYR A 39 0.87 4.11 3.99
CA TYR A 39 2.11 3.37 3.75
C TYR A 39 2.70 3.64 2.35
N THR A 40 1.83 3.60 1.33
CA THR A 40 2.18 3.95 -0.05
C THR A 40 1.48 5.24 -0.44
N CYS A 41 2.26 6.26 -0.80
CA CYS A 41 1.76 7.56 -1.24
C CYS A 41 2.30 7.92 -2.62
N PHE A 42 1.53 8.69 -3.37
CA PHE A 42 1.99 9.35 -4.60
C PHE A 42 2.11 10.84 -4.37
N MET A 43 3.25 11.41 -4.74
CA MET A 43 3.57 12.82 -4.51
C MET A 43 4.02 13.48 -5.80
N ALA A 44 3.65 14.75 -5.97
CA ALA A 44 4.12 15.61 -7.05
C ALA A 44 4.38 17.01 -6.51
N LYS A 45 5.16 17.81 -7.26
CA LYS A 45 5.34 19.22 -6.93
C LYS A 45 3.99 19.94 -6.95
N SER A 46 3.76 20.84 -5.98
CA SER A 46 2.53 21.65 -5.95
C SER A 46 2.34 22.47 -7.24
N SER A 47 3.42 22.88 -7.91
CA SER A 47 3.35 23.54 -9.23
C SER A 47 2.79 22.60 -10.30
N TYR A 48 3.23 21.34 -10.33
CA TYR A 48 2.76 20.34 -11.28
C TYR A 48 1.27 20.04 -11.10
N LEU A 49 0.80 19.94 -9.85
CA LEU A 49 -0.62 19.76 -9.54
C LEU A 49 -1.49 20.90 -10.09
N LYS A 50 -1.01 22.15 -9.98
CA LYS A 50 -1.71 23.35 -10.45
C LYS A 50 -1.68 23.49 -11.97
N GLU A 51 -0.55 23.15 -12.60
CA GLU A 51 -0.35 23.27 -14.04
C GLU A 51 -1.01 22.13 -14.83
N ASN A 52 -1.16 20.94 -14.21
CA ASN A 52 -1.63 19.73 -14.88
C ASN A 52 -2.80 19.04 -14.16
N PRO A 53 -3.85 19.77 -13.71
CA PRO A 53 -4.92 19.20 -12.89
C PRO A 53 -5.67 18.07 -13.61
N GLU A 54 -5.83 18.14 -14.93
CA GLU A 54 -6.47 17.08 -15.71
C GLU A 54 -5.65 15.78 -15.73
N ALA A 55 -4.32 15.87 -15.82
CA ALA A 55 -3.45 14.70 -15.83
C ALA A 55 -3.47 14.02 -14.46
N ILE A 56 -3.42 14.81 -13.38
CA ILE A 56 -3.53 14.31 -12.01
C ILE A 56 -4.89 13.67 -11.77
N GLN A 57 -5.99 14.29 -12.23
CA GLN A 57 -7.31 13.70 -12.10
C GLN A 57 -7.41 12.36 -12.86
N LYS A 58 -6.86 12.27 -14.07
CA LYS A 58 -6.83 11.01 -14.83
C LYS A 58 -6.04 9.92 -14.11
N PHE A 59 -4.92 10.29 -13.48
CA PHE A 59 -4.14 9.38 -12.64
C PHE A 59 -4.96 8.90 -11.43
N ALA A 60 -5.57 9.81 -10.66
CA ALA A 60 -6.42 9.46 -9.52
C ALA A 60 -7.60 8.55 -9.92
N ASN A 61 -8.22 8.82 -11.07
CA ASN A 61 -9.27 7.98 -11.63
C ASN A 61 -8.78 6.56 -11.95
N GLY A 62 -7.58 6.43 -12.52
CA GLY A 62 -6.95 5.14 -12.80
C GLY A 62 -6.64 4.37 -11.52
N LEU A 63 -6.09 5.07 -10.51
CA LEU A 63 -5.81 4.49 -9.20
C LEU A 63 -7.08 3.97 -8.53
N GLN A 64 -8.16 4.76 -8.51
CA GLN A 64 -9.44 4.32 -7.92
C GLN A 64 -10.02 3.10 -8.64
N LYS A 65 -9.91 3.03 -9.97
CA LYS A 65 -10.34 1.84 -10.74
C LYS A 65 -9.48 0.61 -10.39
N GLY A 66 -8.19 0.81 -10.18
CA GLY A 66 -7.29 -0.25 -9.69
C GLY A 66 -7.69 -0.74 -8.30
N LEU A 67 -7.98 0.18 -7.37
CA LEU A 67 -8.51 -0.15 -6.04
C LEU A 67 -9.82 -0.95 -6.17
N ASN A 68 -10.77 -0.48 -6.97
CA ASN A 68 -12.01 -1.22 -7.20
C ASN A 68 -11.76 -2.62 -7.78
N TYR A 69 -10.76 -2.78 -8.65
CA TYR A 69 -10.41 -4.07 -9.23
C TYR A 69 -9.96 -5.04 -8.14
N VAL A 70 -9.00 -4.65 -7.29
CA VAL A 70 -8.47 -5.54 -6.24
C VAL A 70 -9.49 -5.90 -5.16
N HIS A 71 -10.53 -5.08 -4.96
CA HIS A 71 -11.62 -5.38 -4.03
C HIS A 71 -12.72 -6.29 -4.62
N ARG A 72 -12.78 -6.43 -5.94
CA ARG A 72 -13.86 -7.15 -6.65
C ARG A 72 -13.41 -8.46 -7.28
N HIS A 73 -12.12 -8.76 -7.24
CA HIS A 73 -11.54 -9.93 -7.89
C HIS A 73 -10.85 -10.83 -6.88
N SER A 74 -10.76 -12.10 -7.25
CA SER A 74 -10.05 -13.12 -6.50
C SER A 74 -8.53 -12.89 -6.50
N PRO A 75 -7.79 -13.49 -5.54
CA PRO A 75 -6.33 -13.49 -5.56
C PRO A 75 -5.73 -13.95 -6.89
N GLU A 76 -6.31 -14.98 -7.51
CA GLU A 76 -5.87 -15.57 -8.77
C GLU A 76 -6.02 -14.59 -9.95
N GLU A 77 -7.17 -13.92 -10.05
CA GLU A 77 -7.40 -12.92 -11.10
C GLU A 77 -6.43 -11.73 -10.96
N ILE A 78 -6.21 -11.25 -9.73
CA ILE A 78 -5.27 -10.16 -9.47
C ILE A 78 -3.84 -10.61 -9.76
N ALA A 79 -3.43 -11.80 -9.32
CA ALA A 79 -2.11 -12.36 -9.57
C ALA A 79 -1.82 -12.46 -11.07
N ALA A 80 -2.78 -12.93 -11.87
CA ALA A 80 -2.66 -13.01 -13.32
C ALA A 80 -2.44 -11.62 -13.97
N VAL A 81 -3.12 -10.58 -13.48
CA VAL A 81 -2.95 -9.20 -13.99
C VAL A 81 -1.56 -8.65 -13.65
N ILE A 82 -1.05 -8.92 -12.46
CA ILE A 82 0.23 -8.36 -12.02
C ILE A 82 1.45 -9.18 -12.44
N ALA A 83 1.28 -10.47 -12.80
CA ALA A 83 2.36 -11.39 -13.11
C ALA A 83 3.44 -10.85 -14.09
N PRO A 84 3.09 -10.10 -15.16
CA PRO A 84 4.10 -9.52 -16.05
C PRO A 84 5.06 -8.52 -15.38
N TYR A 85 4.69 -7.96 -14.22
CA TYR A 85 5.54 -7.04 -13.45
C TYR A 85 6.44 -7.75 -12.42
N PHE A 86 6.30 -9.07 -12.26
CA PHE A 86 7.03 -9.89 -11.30
C PHE A 86 7.76 -11.05 -11.99
N GLU A 87 8.53 -10.75 -13.03
CA GLU A 87 9.31 -11.74 -13.76
C GLU A 87 10.18 -12.59 -12.81
N GLY A 88 10.11 -13.92 -12.96
CA GLY A 88 10.84 -14.86 -12.11
C GLY A 88 10.15 -15.21 -10.78
N THR A 89 8.97 -14.65 -10.50
CA THR A 89 8.13 -15.08 -9.37
C THR A 89 7.09 -16.09 -9.86
N GLU A 90 6.98 -17.22 -9.16
CA GLU A 90 5.96 -18.23 -9.47
C GLU A 90 4.54 -17.70 -9.18
N GLU A 91 3.56 -18.12 -9.98
CA GLU A 91 2.17 -17.66 -9.87
C GLU A 91 1.55 -17.98 -8.52
N ASP A 92 1.86 -19.15 -7.95
CA ASP A 92 1.36 -19.58 -6.63
C ASP A 92 1.87 -18.67 -5.49
N ILE A 93 3.09 -18.14 -5.61
CA ILE A 93 3.65 -17.13 -4.71
C ILE A 93 2.86 -15.83 -4.85
N LEU A 94 2.59 -15.37 -6.08
CA LEU A 94 1.80 -14.15 -6.29
C LEU A 94 0.39 -14.27 -5.71
N VAL A 95 -0.29 -15.40 -5.92
CA VAL A 95 -1.60 -15.69 -5.33
C VAL A 95 -1.54 -15.65 -3.80
N THR A 96 -0.51 -16.27 -3.20
CA THR A 96 -0.31 -16.26 -1.75
C THR A 96 -0.13 -14.84 -1.21
N VAL A 97 0.68 -14.03 -1.87
CA VAL A 97 0.94 -12.62 -1.50
C VAL A 97 -0.33 -11.78 -1.60
N VAL A 98 -1.05 -11.89 -2.71
CA VAL A 98 -2.29 -11.15 -2.93
C VAL A 98 -3.36 -11.55 -1.91
N SER A 99 -3.52 -12.85 -1.65
CA SER A 99 -4.46 -13.36 -0.65
C SER A 99 -4.13 -12.82 0.75
N ARG A 100 -2.85 -12.76 1.10
CA ARG A 100 -2.38 -12.18 2.37
C ARG A 100 -2.77 -10.71 2.49
N TYR A 101 -2.54 -9.91 1.46
CA TYR A 101 -2.92 -8.49 1.48
C TYR A 101 -4.44 -8.28 1.52
N GLN A 102 -5.24 -9.13 0.84
CA GLN A 102 -6.71 -9.10 0.96
C GLN A 102 -7.17 -9.41 2.38
N ASN A 103 -6.66 -10.47 2.99
CA ASN A 103 -7.02 -10.89 4.35
C ASN A 103 -6.64 -9.86 5.42
N GLN A 104 -5.63 -9.02 5.13
CA GLN A 104 -5.18 -7.93 6.01
C GLN A 104 -5.91 -6.61 5.77
N ASP A 105 -6.82 -6.54 4.80
CA ASP A 105 -7.48 -5.29 4.38
C ASP A 105 -6.47 -4.19 4.02
N THR A 106 -5.39 -4.58 3.31
CA THR A 106 -4.24 -3.70 3.03
C THR A 106 -4.59 -2.57 2.06
N TRP A 107 -5.53 -2.80 1.14
CA TRP A 107 -5.90 -1.79 0.14
C TRP A 107 -7.07 -0.97 0.64
N PRO A 108 -6.94 0.37 0.72
CA PRO A 108 -8.05 1.20 1.16
C PRO A 108 -9.16 1.23 0.10
N PRO A 109 -10.42 1.45 0.49
CA PRO A 109 -11.54 1.55 -0.47
C PRO A 109 -11.40 2.79 -1.37
N SER A 110 -10.63 3.79 -0.94
CA SER A 110 -10.41 5.05 -1.64
C SER A 110 -8.93 5.44 -1.63
N GLY A 111 -8.49 6.17 -2.66
CA GLY A 111 -7.18 6.82 -2.67
C GLY A 111 -7.07 8.05 -1.75
N VAL A 112 -8.14 8.39 -1.02
CA VAL A 112 -8.14 9.48 -0.05
C VAL A 112 -7.34 9.06 1.19
N ILE A 113 -6.22 9.73 1.42
CA ILE A 113 -5.53 9.68 2.71
C ILE A 113 -6.46 10.37 3.73
N ILE A 114 -6.69 9.74 4.88
CA ILE A 114 -7.49 10.33 5.97
C ILE A 114 -6.58 10.96 7.02
N PRO A 115 -7.01 12.03 7.72
CA PRO A 115 -6.20 12.69 8.74
C PRO A 115 -5.68 11.72 9.82
N GLU A 116 -6.51 10.77 10.24
CA GLU A 116 -6.17 9.77 11.25
C GLU A 116 -4.99 8.89 10.82
N GLY A 117 -4.87 8.61 9.52
CA GLY A 117 -3.77 7.82 8.98
C GLY A 117 -2.44 8.58 9.06
N LEU A 118 -2.44 9.87 8.69
CA LEU A 118 -1.24 10.70 8.81
C LEU A 118 -0.86 10.91 10.29
N GLU A 119 -1.86 11.13 11.15
CA GLU A 119 -1.66 11.27 12.59
C GLU A 119 -1.00 10.02 13.18
N ASN A 120 -1.46 8.82 12.81
CA ASN A 120 -0.85 7.57 13.24
C ASN A 120 0.59 7.42 12.74
N LEU A 121 0.88 7.77 11.48
CA LEU A 121 2.25 7.78 10.97
C LEU A 121 3.14 8.72 11.78
N GLN A 122 2.67 9.93 12.09
CA GLN A 122 3.43 10.89 12.89
C GLN A 122 3.67 10.39 14.33
N ASN A 123 2.68 9.73 14.96
CA ASN A 123 2.85 9.08 16.26
C ASN A 123 3.97 8.02 16.24
N ILE A 124 4.01 7.17 15.20
CA ILE A 124 5.03 6.14 15.04
C ILE A 124 6.42 6.78 14.87
N MET A 125 6.53 7.79 14.00
CA MET A 125 7.81 8.47 13.75
C MET A 125 8.30 9.24 14.99
N GLU A 126 7.40 9.86 15.75
CA GLU A 126 7.73 10.55 17.00
C GLU A 126 8.19 9.55 18.08
N ALA A 127 7.49 8.43 18.25
CA ALA A 127 7.88 7.38 19.19
C ALA A 127 9.25 6.75 18.83
N ALA A 128 9.58 6.68 17.53
CA ALA A 128 10.87 6.22 17.05
C ALA A 128 11.99 7.28 17.20
N GLY A 129 11.66 8.53 17.50
CA GLY A 129 12.62 9.64 17.54
C GLY A 129 13.03 10.17 16.16
N GLU A 130 12.30 9.80 15.11
CA GLU A 130 12.59 10.14 13.71
C GLU A 130 11.82 11.39 13.22
N LEU A 131 10.82 11.86 13.99
CA LEU A 131 10.08 13.08 13.70
C LEU A 131 10.57 14.25 14.55
N LYS A 132 11.12 15.29 13.91
CA LYS A 132 11.57 16.51 14.61
C LYS A 132 10.42 17.42 15.01
N GLU A 133 9.43 17.54 14.13
CA GLU A 133 8.26 18.39 14.29
C GLU A 133 7.11 17.79 13.49
N ARG A 134 5.89 17.93 14.02
CA ARG A 134 4.68 17.49 13.34
C ARG A 134 4.30 18.45 12.21
N ILE A 135 3.81 17.90 11.13
CA ILE A 135 3.39 18.63 9.94
C ILE A 135 1.85 18.65 9.88
N PRO A 136 1.23 19.83 9.68
CA PRO A 136 -0.21 19.93 9.47
C PRO A 136 -0.65 19.13 8.24
N TYR A 137 -1.78 18.43 8.36
CA TYR A 137 -2.30 17.55 7.32
C TYR A 137 -2.48 18.27 5.97
N GLU A 138 -3.04 19.47 5.99
CA GLU A 138 -3.36 20.26 4.82
C GLU A 138 -2.13 20.83 4.10
N GLU A 139 -0.95 20.82 4.74
CA GLU A 139 0.29 21.28 4.10
C GLU A 139 0.87 20.23 3.13
N ILE A 140 0.62 18.95 3.39
CA ILE A 140 1.24 17.85 2.65
C ILE A 140 0.24 16.91 1.99
N VAL A 141 -1.05 17.02 2.32
CA VAL A 141 -2.11 16.20 1.71
C VAL A 141 -3.12 17.07 0.97
N THR A 142 -3.42 16.68 -0.27
CA THR A 142 -4.61 17.11 -0.99
C THR A 142 -5.51 15.92 -1.26
N THR A 143 -6.80 16.05 -0.92
CA THR A 143 -7.80 15.00 -1.15
C THR A 143 -8.61 15.22 -2.41
N GLU A 144 -8.52 16.40 -3.03
CA GLU A 144 -9.42 16.86 -4.11
C GLU A 144 -9.56 15.83 -5.24
N PHE A 145 -8.44 15.38 -5.80
CA PHE A 145 -8.43 14.47 -6.94
C PHE A 145 -8.91 13.06 -6.58
N ALA A 146 -8.49 12.55 -5.42
CA ALA A 146 -8.85 11.22 -4.94
C ALA A 146 -10.32 11.15 -4.52
N ALA A 147 -10.83 12.19 -3.84
CA ALA A 147 -12.22 12.31 -3.45
C ALA A 147 -13.13 12.35 -4.68
N LYS A 148 -12.78 13.15 -5.69
CA LYS A 148 -13.51 13.19 -6.96
C LYS A 148 -13.44 11.86 -7.73
N ALA A 149 -12.30 11.17 -7.72
CA ALA A 149 -12.19 9.86 -8.32
C ALA A 149 -13.09 8.82 -7.63
N TYR A 150 -13.16 8.86 -6.30
CA TYR A 150 -14.04 8.02 -5.50
C TYR A 150 -15.52 8.35 -5.72
N GLU A 151 -15.90 9.62 -5.84
CA GLU A 151 -17.27 10.00 -6.20
C GLU A 151 -17.70 9.44 -7.56
N LEU A 152 -16.79 9.43 -8.54
CA LEU A 152 -17.08 8.97 -9.90
C LEU A 152 -17.05 7.45 -10.07
N TYR A 153 -16.22 6.74 -9.28
CA TYR A 153 -15.94 5.33 -9.51
C TYR A 153 -16.05 4.45 -8.26
N GLY A 154 -16.13 5.02 -7.06
CA GLY A 154 -16.34 4.30 -5.81
C GLY A 154 -17.62 3.46 -5.83
N TYR A 155 -17.71 2.49 -4.93
CA TYR A 155 -18.75 1.47 -4.91
C TYR A 155 -19.53 1.45 -3.60
#